data_AF-A0A1G4KLI2-F1
#
_entry.id   AF-A0A1G4KLI2-F1
#
_cell.length_a   1.000
_cell.length_b   1.000
_cell.length_c   1.000
_cell.angle_alpha   90.00
_cell.angle_beta   90.00
_cell.angle_gamma   90.00
#
_symmetry.space_group_name_H-M   'P 1'
#
loop_
_entity.id
_entity.type
_entity.pdbx_description
1 polymer ?
#
loop_
_entity_poly.entity_id
_entity_poly.type
_entity_poly.pdbx_seq_one_letter_code
_entity_poly.pdbx_strand_id
1 'polypeptide(L)'
;MTDQNYLRDFEKFLGNDFNASRICSELLKTSNVDSESTELDLVTSIKKIRYSIDDVDQRTEDAIRANPLQLIDSFDKRNLTQSTTRESLSSSFEYLNISYKRLDKDILEPYEDCLHLQSALSKIHQTASILRDVLIFLHLLSQISSGESLSSHDRSLDQNMLALASLHSQIQVELDSNPNLRALTLVKKHETEIIVPSRHETLRVMSEKLIKDCAGKITSQSELQDVGQYLFALRKISQKDFIGTVDKIVLSRVSYSTQALSKTITSIRNFPIILKEIIQEARSISFFEETLRATTIDNLSLLSEYLSHKKYNSLTELFWVRIAKSFKRDFEISYNRGGPVGKSLASNSSMIRQSIVHAGDGQGVGDRSFDVDKMLDSISILSAQSSK
;
A
#
# COMPACT_ATOMS: atom_id res chain seq x y z
N MET A 1 -57.34 78.59 -41.80
CA MET A 1 -56.24 77.73 -41.34
C MET A 1 -56.82 76.62 -40.49
N THR A 2 -57.02 75.44 -41.09
CA THR A 2 -56.63 74.10 -40.59
C THR A 2 -57.19 73.09 -41.58
N ASP A 3 -56.31 72.65 -42.48
CA ASP A 3 -56.40 71.37 -43.20
C ASP A 3 -56.80 70.25 -42.27
N GLN A 4 -57.68 69.34 -42.71
CA GLN A 4 -57.58 67.91 -42.40
C GLN A 4 -58.22 67.06 -43.52
N ASN A 5 -57.55 67.02 -44.68
CA ASN A 5 -57.76 66.06 -45.76
C ASN A 5 -57.23 64.66 -45.35
N TYR A 6 -57.65 64.15 -44.18
CA TYR A 6 -57.03 63.01 -43.47
C TYR A 6 -57.31 61.62 -44.09
N LEU A 7 -58.02 61.56 -45.21
CA LEU A 7 -58.49 60.29 -45.81
C LEU A 7 -57.91 60.00 -47.20
N ARG A 8 -56.84 60.69 -47.63
CA ARG A 8 -56.11 60.38 -48.88
C ARG A 8 -54.67 59.91 -48.71
N ASP A 9 -54.08 60.08 -47.53
CA ASP A 9 -52.65 59.79 -47.30
C ASP A 9 -52.45 58.46 -46.55
N PHE A 10 -52.38 57.36 -47.31
CA PHE A 10 -52.02 56.03 -46.78
C PHE A 10 -50.57 55.98 -46.25
N GLU A 11 -49.75 57.02 -46.49
CA GLU A 11 -48.38 57.14 -45.99
C GLU A 11 -48.29 57.13 -44.46
N LYS A 12 -49.34 57.58 -43.76
CA LYS A 12 -49.43 57.52 -42.30
C LYS A 12 -49.45 56.08 -41.76
N PHE A 13 -49.83 55.11 -42.58
CA PHE A 13 -49.83 53.68 -42.23
C PHE A 13 -48.46 53.02 -42.40
N LEU A 14 -47.52 53.67 -43.12
CA LEU A 14 -46.16 53.16 -43.35
C LEU A 14 -45.13 53.69 -42.34
N GLY A 15 -45.53 54.62 -41.46
CA GLY A 15 -44.66 55.19 -40.43
C GLY A 15 -44.38 54.21 -39.27
N ASN A 16 -43.18 54.30 -38.68
CA ASN A 16 -42.75 53.43 -37.57
C ASN A 16 -43.64 53.53 -36.31
N ASP A 17 -44.43 54.60 -36.18
CA ASP A 17 -45.35 54.84 -35.04
C ASP A 17 -46.79 54.35 -35.32
N PHE A 18 -47.02 53.62 -36.43
CA PHE A 18 -48.33 53.10 -36.76
C PHE A 18 -48.85 52.13 -35.69
N ASN A 19 -50.03 52.43 -35.13
CA ASN A 19 -50.72 51.56 -34.20
C ASN A 19 -52.18 51.37 -34.64
N ALA A 20 -52.50 50.15 -35.08
CA ALA A 20 -53.82 49.80 -35.57
C ALA A 20 -54.94 50.07 -34.56
N SER A 21 -54.72 49.77 -33.27
CA SER A 21 -55.72 49.96 -32.21
C SER A 21 -56.05 51.44 -31.99
N ARG A 22 -55.03 52.31 -32.02
CA ARG A 22 -55.19 53.76 -31.87
C ARG A 22 -56.01 54.36 -33.01
N ILE A 23 -55.71 53.98 -34.25
CA ILE A 23 -56.42 54.48 -35.43
C ILE A 23 -57.86 53.94 -35.47
N CYS A 24 -58.08 52.66 -35.16
CA CYS A 24 -59.44 52.13 -35.03
C CYS A 24 -60.23 52.87 -33.94
N SER A 25 -59.59 53.24 -32.83
CA SER A 25 -60.22 54.03 -31.77
C SER A 25 -60.57 55.45 -32.21
N GLU A 26 -59.70 56.10 -32.99
CA GLU A 26 -59.98 57.41 -33.60
C GLU A 26 -61.09 57.34 -34.67
N LEU A 27 -61.13 56.27 -35.46
CA LEU A 27 -62.18 56.05 -36.46
C LEU A 27 -63.56 55.82 -35.81
N LEU A 28 -63.58 55.08 -34.70
CA LEU A 28 -64.79 54.86 -33.92
C LEU A 28 -65.31 56.17 -33.30
N LYS A 29 -64.41 56.99 -32.75
CA LYS A 29 -64.75 58.32 -32.22
C LYS A 29 -65.24 59.28 -33.29
N THR A 30 -64.64 59.27 -34.48
CA THR A 30 -65.03 60.16 -35.58
C THR A 30 -66.32 59.72 -36.29
N SER A 31 -66.69 58.44 -36.22
CA SER A 31 -67.93 57.94 -36.81
C SER A 31 -69.13 58.04 -35.85
N ASN A 32 -68.89 58.15 -34.54
CA ASN A 32 -69.92 58.30 -33.50
C ASN A 32 -69.76 59.66 -32.80
N VAL A 33 -70.19 60.74 -33.47
CA VAL A 33 -70.05 62.12 -32.98
C VAL A 33 -71.20 62.52 -32.05
N ASP A 34 -72.35 61.86 -32.15
CA ASP A 34 -73.54 62.23 -31.39
C ASP A 34 -73.46 61.69 -29.96
N SER A 35 -73.50 62.59 -28.98
CA SER A 35 -73.23 62.27 -27.58
C SER A 35 -74.46 61.68 -26.86
N GLU A 36 -75.63 61.78 -27.47
CA GLU A 36 -76.92 61.37 -26.90
C GLU A 36 -77.44 60.03 -27.45
N SER A 37 -76.73 59.40 -28.40
CA SER A 37 -77.12 58.08 -28.91
C SER A 37 -76.65 56.97 -27.97
N THR A 38 -77.59 56.18 -27.43
CA THR A 38 -77.32 55.05 -26.52
C THR A 38 -76.71 53.82 -27.20
N GLU A 39 -76.57 53.83 -28.54
CA GLU A 39 -76.06 52.71 -29.34
C GLU A 39 -74.83 53.14 -30.14
N LEU A 40 -73.81 52.29 -30.18
CA LEU A 40 -72.55 52.54 -30.90
C LEU A 40 -72.65 52.05 -32.35
N ASP A 41 -72.52 52.95 -33.33
CA ASP A 41 -72.50 52.59 -34.76
C ASP A 41 -71.11 52.07 -35.17
N LEU A 42 -70.99 50.75 -35.11
CA LEU A 42 -69.83 50.01 -35.62
C LEU A 42 -69.91 49.77 -37.14
N VAL A 43 -71.11 49.78 -37.71
CA VAL A 43 -71.35 49.38 -39.10
C VAL A 43 -70.74 50.41 -40.05
N THR A 44 -70.92 51.70 -39.75
CA THR A 44 -70.35 52.78 -40.56
C THR A 44 -68.82 52.80 -40.51
N SER A 45 -68.23 52.58 -39.34
CA SER A 45 -66.77 52.50 -39.18
C SER A 45 -66.16 51.33 -39.96
N ILE A 46 -66.79 50.15 -39.89
CA ILE A 46 -66.36 48.96 -40.65
C ILE A 46 -66.49 49.20 -42.16
N LYS A 47 -67.58 49.81 -42.62
CA LYS A 47 -67.76 50.15 -44.04
C LYS A 47 -66.67 51.09 -44.56
N LYS A 48 -66.25 52.08 -43.77
CA LYS A 48 -65.15 53.00 -44.13
C LYS A 48 -63.80 52.29 -44.24
N ILE A 49 -63.49 51.36 -43.33
CA ILE A 49 -62.26 50.55 -43.43
C ILE A 49 -62.30 49.67 -44.68
N ARG A 50 -63.41 48.98 -44.94
CA ARG A 50 -63.55 48.13 -46.12
C ARG A 50 -63.38 48.93 -47.41
N TYR A 51 -64.02 50.10 -47.50
CA TYR A 51 -63.81 51.01 -48.64
C TYR A 51 -62.35 51.41 -48.82
N SER A 52 -61.61 51.62 -47.72
CA SER A 52 -60.19 51.97 -47.78
C SER A 52 -59.33 50.78 -48.22
N ILE A 53 -59.67 49.55 -47.82
CA ILE A 53 -59.00 48.33 -48.31
C ILE A 53 -59.27 48.16 -49.79
N ASP A 54 -60.53 48.28 -50.23
CA ASP A 54 -60.89 48.16 -51.64
C ASP A 54 -60.20 49.24 -52.50
N ASP A 55 -60.06 50.48 -52.01
CA ASP A 55 -59.31 51.55 -52.69
C ASP A 55 -57.80 51.25 -52.76
N VAL A 56 -57.21 50.68 -51.71
CA VAL A 56 -55.80 50.23 -51.74
C VAL A 56 -55.62 49.10 -52.74
N ASP A 57 -56.48 48.08 -52.69
CA ASP A 57 -56.45 46.94 -53.60
C ASP A 57 -56.58 47.42 -55.06
N GLN A 58 -57.53 48.32 -55.32
CA GLN A 58 -57.70 48.92 -56.63
C GLN A 58 -56.48 49.74 -57.08
N ARG A 59 -55.89 50.57 -56.19
CA ARG A 59 -54.65 51.30 -56.51
C ARG A 59 -53.46 50.37 -56.74
N THR A 60 -53.35 49.27 -55.99
CA THR A 60 -52.32 48.27 -56.23
C THR A 60 -52.53 47.55 -57.55
N GLU A 61 -53.77 47.18 -57.89
CA GLU A 61 -54.08 46.61 -59.19
C GLU A 61 -53.77 47.60 -60.33
N ASP A 62 -54.13 48.86 -60.18
CA ASP A 62 -53.83 49.90 -61.16
C ASP A 62 -52.32 50.14 -61.29
N ALA A 63 -51.57 50.11 -60.18
CA ALA A 63 -50.11 50.19 -60.19
C ALA A 63 -49.45 48.97 -60.86
N ILE A 64 -49.98 47.76 -60.61
CA ILE A 64 -49.55 46.52 -61.25
C ILE A 64 -49.85 46.57 -62.76
N ARG A 65 -51.04 47.02 -63.15
CA ARG A 65 -51.45 47.18 -64.57
C ARG A 65 -50.66 48.27 -65.28
N ALA A 66 -50.27 49.33 -64.58
CA ALA A 66 -49.46 50.42 -65.12
C ALA A 66 -47.98 50.03 -65.30
N ASN A 67 -47.44 49.15 -64.44
CA ASN A 67 -46.01 48.78 -64.44
C ASN A 67 -45.75 47.26 -64.45
N PRO A 68 -46.41 46.46 -65.31
CA PRO A 68 -46.29 45.00 -65.27
C PRO A 68 -44.87 44.53 -65.63
N LEU A 69 -44.21 45.23 -66.56
CA LEU A 69 -42.86 44.88 -67.02
C LEU A 69 -41.80 45.11 -65.94
N GLN A 70 -41.93 46.15 -65.11
CA GLN A 70 -40.96 46.42 -64.05
C GLN A 70 -41.04 45.39 -62.92
N LEU A 71 -42.25 44.92 -62.61
CA LEU A 71 -42.45 43.86 -61.62
C LEU A 71 -41.82 42.55 -62.11
N ILE A 72 -42.10 42.15 -63.36
CA ILE A 72 -41.51 40.95 -63.97
C ILE A 72 -39.98 41.04 -63.96
N ASP A 73 -39.40 42.17 -64.39
CA ASP A 73 -37.95 42.39 -64.37
C ASP A 73 -37.37 42.32 -62.94
N SER A 74 -38.09 42.81 -61.93
CA SER A 74 -37.65 42.69 -60.53
C SER A 74 -37.72 41.26 -59.98
N PHE A 75 -38.72 40.47 -60.39
CA PHE A 75 -38.83 39.05 -60.03
C PHE A 75 -37.76 38.23 -60.74
N ASP A 76 -37.53 38.49 -62.03
CA ASP A 76 -36.47 37.85 -62.81
C ASP A 76 -35.09 38.19 -62.23
N LYS A 77 -34.84 39.46 -61.88
CA LYS A 77 -33.60 39.87 -61.20
C LYS A 77 -33.43 39.22 -59.84
N ARG A 78 -34.50 39.07 -59.05
CA ARG A 78 -34.44 38.36 -57.76
C ARG A 78 -34.14 36.88 -57.94
N ASN A 79 -34.81 36.22 -58.87
CA ASN A 79 -34.58 34.80 -59.17
C ASN A 79 -33.15 34.57 -59.69
N LEU A 80 -32.67 35.45 -60.58
CA LEU A 80 -31.30 35.41 -61.09
C LEU A 80 -30.28 35.65 -59.97
N THR A 81 -30.50 36.65 -59.11
CA THR A 81 -29.59 36.93 -57.98
C THR A 81 -29.57 35.76 -57.01
N GLN A 82 -30.73 35.15 -56.74
CA GLN A 82 -30.84 33.99 -55.86
C GLN A 82 -30.14 32.76 -56.45
N SER A 83 -30.27 32.50 -57.76
CA SER A 83 -29.59 31.39 -58.41
C SER A 83 -28.07 31.61 -58.42
N THR A 84 -27.60 32.81 -58.80
CA THR A 84 -26.17 33.15 -58.79
C THR A 84 -25.57 33.06 -57.39
N THR A 85 -26.29 33.55 -56.38
CA THR A 85 -25.86 33.46 -54.97
C THR A 85 -25.78 32.00 -54.52
N ARG A 86 -26.80 31.19 -54.86
CA ARG A 86 -26.84 29.77 -54.53
C ARG A 86 -25.73 28.98 -55.21
N GLU A 87 -25.45 29.23 -56.48
CA GLU A 87 -24.35 28.60 -57.21
C GLU A 87 -22.99 28.99 -56.63
N SER A 88 -22.78 30.27 -56.32
CA SER A 88 -21.56 30.76 -55.68
C SER A 88 -21.33 30.11 -54.32
N LEU A 89 -22.36 30.07 -53.46
CA LEU A 89 -22.27 29.43 -52.14
C LEU A 89 -22.16 27.90 -52.23
N SER A 90 -22.80 27.26 -53.21
CA SER A 90 -22.73 25.81 -53.39
C SER A 90 -21.29 25.34 -53.56
N SER A 91 -20.50 26.06 -54.37
CA SER A 91 -19.07 25.74 -54.55
C SER A 91 -18.27 25.82 -53.24
N SER A 92 -18.58 26.82 -52.39
CA SER A 92 -17.93 27.00 -51.10
C SER A 92 -18.35 25.94 -50.08
N PHE A 93 -19.64 25.57 -50.05
CA PHE A 93 -20.15 24.48 -49.22
C PHE A 93 -19.57 23.12 -49.63
N GLU A 94 -19.44 22.88 -50.93
CA GLU A 94 -18.85 21.66 -51.45
C GLU A 94 -17.37 21.56 -51.08
N TYR A 95 -16.61 22.65 -51.22
CA TYR A 95 -15.23 22.72 -50.78
C TYR A 95 -15.09 22.50 -49.27
N LEU A 96 -15.96 23.08 -48.45
CA LEU A 96 -15.97 22.89 -47.00
C LEU A 96 -16.27 21.43 -46.64
N ASN A 97 -17.26 20.82 -47.29
CA ASN A 97 -17.63 19.43 -47.07
C ASN A 97 -16.48 18.48 -47.49
N ILE A 98 -15.82 18.74 -48.62
CA ILE A 98 -14.62 18.00 -49.03
C ILE A 98 -13.50 18.16 -48.00
N SER A 99 -13.28 19.37 -47.49
CA SER A 99 -12.24 19.65 -46.50
C SER A 99 -12.52 18.96 -45.15
N TYR A 100 -13.78 18.92 -44.69
CA TYR A 100 -14.17 18.19 -43.49
C TYR A 100 -14.06 16.68 -43.66
N LYS A 101 -14.53 16.14 -44.79
CA LYS A 101 -14.36 14.71 -45.10
C LYS A 101 -12.89 14.32 -45.17
N ARG A 102 -12.06 15.22 -45.67
CA ARG A 102 -10.61 15.03 -45.70
C ARG A 102 -10.00 15.08 -44.31
N LEU A 103 -10.40 16.02 -43.46
CA LEU A 103 -9.96 16.07 -42.06
C LEU A 103 -10.34 14.79 -41.29
N ASP A 104 -11.57 14.34 -41.46
CA ASP A 104 -12.10 13.13 -40.83
C ASP A 104 -11.26 11.90 -41.23
N LYS A 105 -11.09 11.72 -42.53
CA LYS A 105 -10.36 10.58 -43.08
C LYS A 105 -8.85 10.64 -42.88
N ASP A 106 -8.23 11.80 -43.11
CA ASP A 106 -6.76 11.91 -43.13
C ASP A 106 -6.19 12.10 -41.71
N ILE A 107 -6.99 12.52 -40.73
CA ILE A 107 -6.50 12.87 -39.39
C ILE A 107 -7.26 12.15 -38.27
N LEU A 108 -8.60 12.13 -38.27
CA LEU A 108 -9.36 11.52 -37.18
C LEU A 108 -9.28 9.98 -37.22
N GLU A 109 -9.54 9.35 -38.36
CA GLU A 109 -9.43 7.90 -38.50
C GLU A 109 -8.02 7.37 -38.10
N PRO A 110 -6.90 7.91 -38.60
CA PRO A 110 -5.57 7.46 -38.19
C PRO A 110 -5.28 7.69 -36.71
N TYR A 111 -5.83 8.75 -36.12
CA TYR A 111 -5.66 9.02 -34.69
C TYR A 111 -6.39 7.97 -33.83
N GLU A 112 -7.62 7.62 -34.19
CA GLU A 112 -8.37 6.55 -33.53
C GLU A 112 -7.66 5.20 -33.67
N ASP A 113 -7.16 4.88 -34.85
CA ASP A 113 -6.34 3.68 -35.10
C ASP A 113 -5.09 3.66 -34.22
N CYS A 114 -4.42 4.80 -34.04
CA CYS A 114 -3.26 4.93 -33.15
C CYS A 114 -3.63 4.66 -31.69
N LEU A 115 -4.79 5.14 -31.22
CA LEU A 115 -5.29 4.86 -29.87
C LEU A 115 -5.60 3.38 -29.69
N HIS A 116 -6.21 2.74 -30.69
CA HIS A 116 -6.44 1.30 -30.70
C HIS A 116 -5.12 0.51 -30.63
N LEU A 117 -4.12 0.91 -31.42
CA LEU A 117 -2.80 0.29 -31.42
C LEU A 117 -2.09 0.48 -30.07
N GLN A 118 -2.17 1.67 -29.47
CA GLN A 118 -1.61 1.92 -28.15
C GLN A 118 -2.25 1.03 -27.08
N SER A 119 -3.58 0.84 -27.13
CA SER A 119 -4.30 -0.06 -26.24
C SER A 119 -3.87 -1.51 -26.43
N ALA A 120 -3.74 -1.97 -27.67
CA ALA A 120 -3.23 -3.30 -27.99
C ALA A 120 -1.80 -3.51 -27.47
N LEU A 121 -0.91 -2.54 -27.70
CA LEU A 121 0.47 -2.60 -27.23
C LEU A 121 0.56 -2.63 -25.70
N SER A 122 -0.26 -1.84 -25.01
CA SER A 122 -0.34 -1.84 -23.54
C SER A 122 -0.76 -3.22 -23.01
N LYS A 123 -1.79 -3.84 -23.62
CA LYS A 123 -2.25 -5.19 -23.26
C LYS A 123 -1.17 -6.25 -23.50
N ILE A 124 -0.47 -6.17 -24.64
CA ILE A 124 0.66 -7.07 -24.95
C ILE A 124 1.76 -6.91 -23.90
N HIS A 125 2.13 -5.67 -23.57
CA HIS A 125 3.15 -5.39 -22.56
C HIS A 125 2.78 -5.93 -21.19
N GLN A 126 1.56 -5.68 -20.71
CA GLN A 126 1.06 -6.22 -19.45
C GLN A 126 1.07 -7.76 -19.44
N THR A 127 0.60 -8.37 -20.53
CA THR A 127 0.59 -9.84 -20.67
C THR A 127 2.01 -10.42 -20.65
N ALA A 128 2.94 -9.80 -21.38
CA ALA A 128 4.34 -10.23 -21.42
C ALA A 128 5.05 -10.05 -20.08
N SER A 129 4.77 -8.96 -19.36
CA SER A 129 5.30 -8.73 -18.01
C SER A 129 4.84 -9.82 -17.06
N ILE A 130 3.53 -10.08 -16.97
CA ILE A 130 2.97 -11.12 -16.09
C ILE A 130 3.54 -12.49 -16.47
N LEU A 131 3.64 -12.80 -17.77
CA LEU A 131 4.20 -14.07 -18.23
C LEU A 131 5.67 -14.23 -17.84
N ARG A 132 6.45 -13.13 -17.89
CA ARG A 132 7.84 -13.12 -17.43
C ARG A 132 7.94 -13.37 -15.93
N ASP A 133 7.09 -12.74 -15.13
CA ASP A 133 7.08 -12.92 -13.67
C ASP A 133 6.69 -14.36 -13.30
N VAL A 134 5.70 -14.93 -14.00
CA VAL A 134 5.34 -16.35 -13.88
C VAL A 134 6.50 -17.27 -14.28
N LEU A 135 7.23 -16.93 -15.34
CA LEU A 135 8.38 -17.73 -15.79
C LEU A 135 9.51 -17.71 -14.74
N ILE A 136 9.81 -16.54 -14.17
CA ILE A 136 10.78 -16.41 -13.08
C ILE A 136 10.33 -17.23 -11.88
N PHE A 137 9.07 -17.12 -11.47
CA PHE A 137 8.50 -17.91 -10.39
C PHE A 137 8.62 -19.43 -10.63
N LEU A 138 8.26 -19.90 -11.83
CA LEU A 138 8.37 -21.32 -12.18
C LEU A 138 9.83 -21.79 -12.23
N HIS A 139 10.75 -20.93 -12.66
CA HIS A 139 12.18 -21.24 -12.63
C HIS A 139 12.69 -21.41 -11.19
N LEU A 140 12.34 -20.48 -10.30
CA LEU A 140 12.68 -20.58 -8.87
C LEU A 140 12.03 -21.81 -8.22
N LEU A 141 10.78 -22.11 -8.56
CA LEU A 141 10.06 -23.30 -8.08
C LEU A 141 10.76 -24.60 -8.54
N SER A 142 11.22 -24.64 -9.79
CA SER A 142 11.99 -25.76 -10.31
C SER A 142 13.29 -25.95 -9.55
N GLN A 143 13.99 -24.87 -9.21
CA GLN A 143 15.22 -24.94 -8.41
C GLN A 143 14.95 -25.49 -6.99
N ILE A 144 13.85 -25.09 -6.35
CA ILE A 144 13.45 -25.66 -5.05
C ILE A 144 13.11 -27.14 -5.16
N SER A 145 12.39 -27.53 -6.21
CA SER A 145 11.97 -28.92 -6.44
C SER A 145 13.14 -29.82 -6.84
N SER A 146 14.15 -29.26 -7.51
CA SER A 146 15.38 -29.96 -7.90
C SER A 146 16.42 -29.99 -6.79
N GLY A 147 16.31 -29.12 -5.79
CA GLY A 147 17.13 -29.14 -4.58
C GLY A 147 16.89 -30.46 -3.84
N GLU A 148 17.89 -31.32 -3.79
CA GLU A 148 17.83 -32.64 -3.18
C GLU A 148 17.28 -32.60 -1.74
N SER A 149 16.59 -33.69 -1.35
CA SER A 149 16.03 -33.87 -0.02
C SER A 149 17.07 -33.61 1.08
N LEU A 150 16.69 -32.85 2.10
CA LEU A 150 17.50 -32.43 3.26
C LEU A 150 17.93 -33.61 4.19
N SER A 151 18.08 -34.83 3.68
CA SER A 151 18.14 -36.07 4.45
C SER A 151 19.53 -36.71 4.63
N SER A 152 20.62 -36.11 4.13
CA SER A 152 21.97 -36.75 4.16
C SER A 152 23.03 -35.88 4.85
N HIS A 153 23.54 -36.26 6.02
CA HIS A 153 24.44 -35.51 6.93
C HIS A 153 25.78 -34.92 6.42
N ASP A 154 25.97 -34.66 5.12
CA ASP A 154 27.20 -34.11 4.55
C ASP A 154 27.26 -32.57 4.53
N ARG A 155 28.48 -32.01 4.46
CA ARG A 155 28.75 -30.56 4.28
C ARG A 155 28.06 -29.94 3.05
N SER A 156 27.62 -30.75 2.10
CA SER A 156 26.76 -30.33 0.99
C SER A 156 25.38 -29.85 1.44
N LEU A 157 24.84 -30.37 2.56
CA LEU A 157 23.57 -29.89 3.12
C LEU A 157 23.63 -28.43 3.53
N ASP A 158 24.78 -27.97 3.97
CA ASP A 158 24.93 -26.65 4.56
C ASP A 158 24.83 -25.58 3.47
N GLN A 159 25.49 -25.84 2.35
CA GLN A 159 25.36 -25.03 1.15
C GLN A 159 23.95 -25.15 0.54
N ASN A 160 23.38 -26.36 0.48
CA ASN A 160 22.03 -26.58 -0.05
C ASN A 160 20.96 -25.89 0.81
N MET A 161 21.09 -25.90 2.13
CA MET A 161 20.14 -25.27 3.06
C MET A 161 20.21 -23.74 2.96
N LEU A 162 21.42 -23.17 2.85
CA LEU A 162 21.60 -21.74 2.61
C LEU A 162 21.08 -21.33 1.23
N ALA A 163 21.28 -22.16 0.20
CA ALA A 163 20.73 -21.94 -1.13
C ALA A 163 19.20 -21.96 -1.10
N LEU A 164 18.58 -22.98 -0.50
CA LEU A 164 17.12 -23.08 -0.33
C LEU A 164 16.56 -21.88 0.46
N ALA A 165 17.24 -21.45 1.52
CA ALA A 165 16.88 -20.26 2.28
C ALA A 165 16.86 -19.00 1.41
N SER A 166 17.88 -18.85 0.55
CA SER A 166 17.97 -17.73 -0.39
C SER A 166 16.87 -17.78 -1.46
N LEU A 167 16.54 -18.97 -1.98
CA LEU A 167 15.48 -19.17 -2.96
C LEU A 167 14.09 -18.87 -2.38
N HIS A 168 13.81 -19.34 -1.17
CA HIS A 168 12.57 -19.01 -0.46
C HIS A 168 12.43 -17.51 -0.22
N SER A 169 13.53 -16.83 0.12
CA SER A 169 13.54 -15.37 0.26
C SER A 169 13.30 -14.65 -1.07
N GLN A 170 13.93 -15.11 -2.17
CA GLN A 170 13.73 -14.53 -3.51
C GLN A 170 12.29 -14.70 -4.01
N ILE A 171 11.70 -15.88 -3.83
CA ILE A 171 10.29 -16.11 -4.18
C ILE A 171 9.37 -15.18 -3.40
N GLN A 172 9.65 -14.98 -2.11
CA GLN A 172 8.84 -14.07 -1.30
C GLN A 172 8.94 -12.63 -1.80
N VAL A 173 10.15 -12.16 -2.13
CA VAL A 173 10.36 -10.83 -2.73
C VAL A 173 9.63 -10.69 -4.08
N GLU A 174 9.68 -11.70 -4.93
CA GLU A 174 8.99 -11.68 -6.23
C GLU A 174 7.46 -11.64 -6.07
N LEU A 175 6.91 -12.43 -5.14
CA LEU A 175 5.47 -12.45 -4.83
C LEU A 175 5.00 -11.13 -4.21
N ASP A 176 5.82 -10.48 -3.38
CA ASP A 176 5.51 -9.20 -2.76
C ASP A 176 5.66 -8.02 -3.75
N SER A 177 6.57 -8.13 -4.73
CA SER A 177 6.78 -7.11 -5.77
C SER A 177 5.61 -7.02 -6.75
N ASN A 178 5.02 -8.17 -7.10
CA ASN A 178 3.97 -8.28 -8.10
C ASN A 178 2.67 -8.88 -7.51
N PRO A 179 1.73 -8.07 -6.97
CA PRO A 179 0.51 -8.59 -6.35
C PRO A 179 -0.40 -9.34 -7.35
N ASN A 180 -0.32 -8.99 -8.64
CA ASN A 180 -1.04 -9.68 -9.72
C ASN A 180 -0.58 -11.13 -9.90
N LEU A 181 0.69 -11.43 -9.64
CA LEU A 181 1.25 -12.78 -9.72
C LEU A 181 0.60 -13.69 -8.67
N ARG A 182 0.46 -13.18 -7.44
CA ARG A 182 -0.17 -13.90 -6.34
C ARG A 182 -1.65 -14.18 -6.55
N ALA A 183 -2.34 -13.39 -7.39
CA ALA A 183 -3.74 -13.62 -7.70
C ALA A 183 -3.97 -14.87 -8.58
N LEU A 184 -2.97 -15.30 -9.34
CA LEU A 184 -3.07 -16.42 -10.28
C LEU A 184 -3.28 -17.76 -9.56
N THR A 185 -4.24 -18.56 -10.03
CA THR A 185 -4.60 -19.85 -9.43
C THR A 185 -3.45 -20.85 -9.45
N LEU A 186 -2.66 -20.87 -10.53
CA LEU A 186 -1.48 -21.73 -10.66
C LEU A 186 -0.43 -21.40 -9.59
N VAL A 187 -0.13 -20.11 -9.41
CA VAL A 187 0.85 -19.63 -8.42
C VAL A 187 0.36 -19.98 -7.02
N LYS A 188 -0.90 -19.69 -6.68
CA LYS A 188 -1.51 -20.05 -5.40
C LYS A 188 -1.41 -21.55 -5.11
N LYS A 189 -1.70 -22.39 -6.10
CA LYS A 189 -1.63 -23.85 -5.96
C LYS A 189 -0.22 -24.29 -5.57
N HIS A 190 0.80 -23.87 -6.32
CA HIS A 190 2.20 -24.21 -6.03
C HIS A 190 2.74 -23.56 -4.75
N GLU A 191 2.27 -22.35 -4.40
CA GLU A 191 2.56 -21.70 -3.11
C GLU A 191 2.09 -22.61 -1.96
N THR A 192 0.84 -23.09 -2.02
CA THR A 192 0.26 -23.92 -0.95
C THR A 192 0.79 -25.35 -0.91
N GLU A 193 1.01 -25.98 -2.06
CA GLU A 193 1.34 -27.42 -2.15
C GLU A 193 2.85 -27.69 -2.03
N ILE A 194 3.71 -26.78 -2.49
CA ILE A 194 5.15 -27.04 -2.61
C ILE A 194 5.97 -26.05 -1.78
N ILE A 195 5.77 -24.74 -2.00
CA ILE A 195 6.63 -23.71 -1.40
C ILE A 195 6.43 -23.63 0.11
N VAL A 196 5.19 -23.56 0.60
CA VAL A 196 4.90 -23.45 2.03
C VAL A 196 5.41 -24.68 2.81
N PRO A 197 5.14 -25.94 2.39
CA PRO A 197 5.71 -27.11 3.06
C PRO A 197 7.23 -27.14 3.02
N SER A 198 7.85 -26.86 1.86
CA SER A 198 9.31 -26.83 1.71
C SER A 198 9.96 -25.76 2.60
N ARG A 199 9.34 -24.58 2.69
CA ARG A 199 9.80 -23.48 3.55
C ARG A 199 9.70 -23.86 5.02
N HIS A 200 8.59 -24.47 5.44
CA HIS A 200 8.44 -24.95 6.81
C HIS A 200 9.47 -26.03 7.16
N GLU A 201 9.74 -26.97 6.26
CA GLU A 201 10.75 -28.00 6.49
C GLU A 201 12.16 -27.41 6.56
N THR A 202 12.50 -26.48 5.66
CA THR A 202 13.80 -25.79 5.66
C THR A 202 14.00 -25.00 6.96
N LEU A 203 12.96 -24.28 7.42
CA LEU A 203 12.97 -23.57 8.70
C LEU A 203 13.15 -24.52 9.88
N ARG A 204 12.44 -25.66 9.86
CA ARG A 204 12.53 -26.69 10.91
C ARG A 204 13.94 -27.24 11.01
N VAL A 205 14.48 -27.76 9.91
CA VAL A 205 15.83 -28.35 9.85
C VAL A 205 16.90 -27.33 10.25
N MET A 206 16.80 -26.08 9.76
CA MET A 206 17.75 -25.03 10.11
C MET A 206 17.67 -24.66 11.60
N SER A 207 16.47 -24.56 12.16
CA SER A 207 16.29 -24.28 13.59
C SER A 207 16.81 -25.40 14.47
N GLU A 208 16.55 -26.67 14.12
CA GLU A 208 17.01 -27.85 14.86
C GLU A 208 18.54 -27.96 14.81
N LYS A 209 19.14 -27.74 13.63
CA LYS A 209 20.60 -27.70 13.47
C LYS A 209 21.23 -26.57 14.29
N LEU A 210 20.71 -25.34 14.19
CA LEU A 210 21.19 -24.21 14.98
C LEU A 210 21.11 -24.47 16.49
N ILE A 211 20.00 -25.04 16.97
CA ILE A 211 19.84 -25.40 18.38
C ILE A 211 20.87 -26.45 18.79
N LYS A 212 21.13 -27.45 17.95
CA LYS A 212 22.11 -28.51 18.21
C LYS A 212 23.54 -27.98 18.23
N ASP A 213 23.91 -27.16 17.24
CA ASP A 213 25.25 -26.58 17.11
C ASP A 213 25.51 -25.58 18.26
N CYS A 214 24.49 -24.79 18.61
CA CYS A 214 24.54 -23.87 19.75
C CYS A 214 24.28 -24.53 21.11
N ALA A 215 24.06 -25.85 21.19
CA ALA A 215 24.03 -26.57 22.47
C ALA A 215 25.44 -27.00 22.92
N GLY A 216 26.38 -27.13 21.98
CA GLY A 216 27.79 -27.42 22.27
C GLY A 216 28.53 -26.23 22.89
N LYS A 217 29.76 -26.49 23.35
CA LYS A 217 30.71 -25.41 23.64
C LYS A 217 31.18 -24.87 22.29
N ILE A 218 30.69 -23.69 21.90
CA ILE A 218 31.21 -22.99 20.73
C ILE A 218 32.66 -22.64 21.06
N THR A 219 33.61 -23.29 20.39
CA THR A 219 35.04 -23.22 20.75
C THR A 219 35.89 -22.65 19.62
N SER A 220 35.40 -22.69 18.38
CA SER A 220 36.18 -22.32 17.19
C SER A 220 35.63 -21.06 16.49
N GLN A 221 36.52 -20.22 15.96
CA GLN A 221 36.13 -19.04 15.16
C GLN A 221 35.38 -19.38 13.86
N SER A 222 35.64 -20.55 13.27
CA SER A 222 34.90 -21.03 12.09
C SER A 222 33.44 -21.38 12.42
N GLU A 223 33.20 -22.01 13.58
CA GLU A 223 31.84 -22.35 14.05
C GLU A 223 30.99 -21.09 14.27
N LEU A 224 31.62 -19.98 14.72
CA LEU A 224 30.96 -18.69 14.89
C LEU A 224 30.53 -18.09 13.54
N GLN A 225 31.35 -18.22 12.50
CA GLN A 225 31.01 -17.75 11.15
C GLN A 225 29.87 -18.56 10.54
N ASP A 226 29.91 -19.88 10.67
CA ASP A 226 28.86 -20.76 10.16
C ASP A 226 27.51 -20.48 10.84
N VAL A 227 27.50 -20.39 12.19
CA VAL A 227 26.31 -20.00 12.97
C VAL A 227 25.79 -18.62 12.55
N GLY A 228 26.67 -17.65 12.33
CA GLY A 228 26.30 -16.32 11.83
C GLY A 228 25.59 -16.37 10.47
N GLN A 229 26.09 -17.15 9.52
CA GLN A 229 25.47 -17.34 8.21
C GLN A 229 24.09 -17.99 8.30
N TYR A 230 23.93 -18.99 9.16
CA TYR A 230 22.64 -19.63 9.39
C TYR A 230 21.63 -18.71 10.06
N LEU A 231 22.05 -17.91 11.04
CA LEU A 231 21.18 -16.93 11.69
C LEU A 231 20.70 -15.86 10.70
N PHE A 232 21.59 -15.42 9.82
CA PHE A 232 21.26 -14.50 8.74
C PHE A 232 20.27 -15.12 7.74
N ALA A 233 20.50 -16.37 7.31
CA ALA A 233 19.60 -17.08 6.41
C ALA A 233 18.22 -17.32 7.05
N LEU A 234 18.18 -17.73 8.31
CA LEU A 234 16.94 -17.90 9.08
C LEU A 234 16.16 -16.59 9.19
N ARG A 235 16.87 -15.49 9.47
CA ARG A 235 16.26 -14.17 9.51
C ARG A 235 15.71 -13.72 8.16
N LYS A 236 16.41 -14.03 7.06
CA LYS A 236 15.93 -13.73 5.70
C LYS A 236 14.66 -14.47 5.35
N ILE A 237 14.53 -15.74 5.74
CA ILE A 237 13.30 -16.50 5.51
C ILE A 237 12.18 -16.01 6.43
N SER A 238 12.42 -15.90 7.75
CA SER A 238 11.39 -15.58 8.74
C SER A 238 11.95 -14.93 10.00
N GLN A 239 11.58 -13.66 10.24
CA GLN A 239 11.93 -12.94 11.47
C GLN A 239 11.37 -13.63 12.73
N LYS A 240 10.15 -14.16 12.66
CA LYS A 240 9.49 -14.82 13.79
C LYS A 240 10.24 -16.08 14.23
N ASP A 241 10.63 -16.92 13.27
CA ASP A 241 11.35 -18.16 13.55
C ASP A 241 12.79 -17.90 13.99
N PHE A 242 13.43 -16.83 13.49
CA PHE A 242 14.70 -16.34 14.01
C PHE A 242 14.60 -16.00 15.50
N ILE A 243 13.66 -15.14 15.90
CA ILE A 243 13.48 -14.74 17.31
C ILE A 243 13.16 -15.98 18.17
N GLY A 244 12.27 -16.85 17.69
CA GLY A 244 11.89 -18.07 18.40
C GLY A 244 13.05 -19.07 18.58
N THR A 245 13.93 -19.19 17.59
CA THR A 245 15.12 -20.06 17.67
C THR A 245 16.14 -19.51 18.65
N VAL A 246 16.41 -18.20 18.61
CA VAL A 246 17.29 -17.53 19.59
C VAL A 246 16.75 -17.70 21.01
N ASP A 247 15.44 -17.51 21.21
CA ASP A 247 14.80 -17.75 22.51
C ASP A 247 14.99 -19.19 22.98
N LYS A 248 14.78 -20.19 22.11
CA LYS A 248 14.98 -21.60 22.47
C LYS A 248 16.42 -21.91 22.89
N ILE A 249 17.41 -21.34 22.20
CA ILE A 249 18.84 -21.51 22.52
C ILE A 249 19.16 -20.92 23.89
N VAL A 250 18.72 -19.69 24.16
CA VAL A 250 19.03 -19.01 25.42
C VAL A 250 18.27 -19.66 26.59
N LEU A 251 16.98 -19.97 26.39
CA LEU A 251 16.14 -20.53 27.45
C LEU A 251 16.49 -21.98 27.81
N SER A 252 17.00 -22.78 26.87
CA SER A 252 17.47 -24.12 27.17
C SER A 252 18.67 -24.08 28.13
N ARG A 253 19.63 -23.17 27.87
CA ARG A 253 20.79 -22.93 28.76
C ARG A 253 20.35 -22.37 30.11
N VAL A 254 19.45 -21.39 30.15
CA VAL A 254 18.87 -20.87 31.41
C VAL A 254 18.23 -21.99 32.23
N SER A 255 17.43 -22.86 31.60
CA SER A 255 16.75 -23.97 32.28
C SER A 255 17.76 -24.97 32.86
N TYR A 256 18.76 -25.36 32.08
CA TYR A 256 19.84 -26.24 32.53
C TYR A 256 20.60 -25.64 33.73
N SER A 257 21.08 -24.40 33.60
CA SER A 257 21.84 -23.72 34.66
C SER A 257 21.02 -23.52 35.92
N THR A 258 19.73 -23.17 35.79
CA THR A 258 18.82 -23.03 36.93
C THR A 258 18.66 -24.36 37.67
N GLN A 259 18.42 -25.46 36.94
CA GLN A 259 18.26 -26.78 37.55
C GLN A 259 19.56 -27.26 38.22
N ALA A 260 20.71 -27.04 37.57
CA ALA A 260 22.02 -27.38 38.13
C ALA A 260 22.26 -26.63 39.45
N LEU A 261 22.01 -25.33 39.46
CA LEU A 261 22.17 -24.49 40.65
C LEU A 261 21.18 -24.86 41.75
N SER A 262 19.90 -25.08 41.45
CA SER A 262 18.89 -25.48 42.45
C SER A 262 19.22 -26.84 43.09
N LYS A 263 19.86 -27.77 42.38
CA LYS A 263 20.33 -29.05 42.98
C LYS A 263 21.40 -28.84 44.05
N THR A 264 22.23 -27.80 43.92
CA THR A 264 23.26 -27.48 44.92
C THR A 264 22.67 -27.04 46.26
N ILE A 265 21.41 -26.60 46.31
CA ILE A 265 20.74 -26.21 47.57
C ILE A 265 20.79 -27.36 48.58
N THR A 266 20.57 -28.60 48.14
CA THR A 266 20.63 -29.79 49.00
C THR A 266 22.05 -30.29 49.27
N SER A 267 23.04 -29.83 48.50
CA SER A 267 24.43 -30.30 48.53
C SER A 267 25.41 -29.13 48.34
N ILE A 268 25.33 -28.15 49.25
CA ILE A 268 25.94 -26.82 49.05
C ILE A 268 27.46 -26.83 48.84
N ARG A 269 28.17 -27.88 49.27
CA ARG A 269 29.61 -28.06 49.03
C ARG A 269 29.98 -28.10 47.54
N ASN A 270 29.05 -28.52 46.68
CA ASN A 270 29.26 -28.56 45.23
C ASN A 270 28.99 -27.22 44.53
N PHE A 271 28.49 -26.22 45.26
CA PHE A 271 28.15 -24.91 44.72
C PHE A 271 29.30 -24.25 43.93
N PRO A 272 30.56 -24.22 44.39
CA PRO A 272 31.64 -23.56 43.65
C PRO A 272 31.92 -24.23 42.29
N ILE A 273 31.81 -25.56 42.24
CA ILE A 273 32.05 -26.35 41.03
C ILE A 273 30.95 -26.08 40.00
N ILE A 274 29.70 -26.16 40.42
CA ILE A 274 28.54 -25.90 39.55
C ILE A 274 28.48 -24.43 39.12
N LEU A 275 28.84 -23.49 40.00
CA LEU A 275 28.92 -22.08 39.66
C LEU A 275 29.94 -21.83 38.53
N LYS A 276 31.10 -22.50 38.59
CA LYS A 276 32.12 -22.43 37.52
C LYS A 276 31.60 -22.98 36.18
N GLU A 277 30.82 -24.06 36.21
CA GLU A 277 30.17 -24.59 35.01
C GLU A 277 29.15 -23.61 34.42
N ILE A 278 28.32 -22.99 35.26
CA ILE A 278 27.32 -22.00 34.82
C ILE A 278 27.98 -20.74 34.25
N ILE A 279 29.13 -20.31 34.79
CA ILE A 279 29.91 -19.22 34.21
C ILE A 279 30.44 -19.57 32.82
N GLN A 280 30.82 -20.83 32.60
CA GLN A 280 31.20 -21.29 31.26
C GLN A 280 30.02 -21.24 30.28
N GLU A 281 28.81 -21.58 30.73
CA GLU A 281 27.58 -21.44 29.95
C GLU A 281 27.28 -19.97 29.62
N ALA A 282 27.46 -19.05 30.57
CA ALA A 282 27.30 -17.62 30.36
C ALA A 282 28.30 -17.07 29.33
N ARG A 283 29.54 -17.55 29.34
CA ARG A 283 30.54 -17.22 28.32
C ARG A 283 30.13 -17.69 26.93
N SER A 284 29.58 -18.89 26.81
CA SER A 284 29.02 -19.36 25.53
C SER A 284 27.89 -18.48 25.02
N ILE A 285 27.05 -17.94 25.91
CA ILE A 285 26.01 -16.96 25.55
C ILE A 285 26.62 -15.62 25.13
N SER A 286 27.68 -15.17 25.79
CA SER A 286 28.41 -13.96 25.39
C SER A 286 29.01 -14.09 23.99
N PHE A 287 29.63 -15.23 23.67
CA PHE A 287 30.14 -15.50 22.31
C PHE A 287 29.01 -15.55 21.26
N PHE A 288 27.86 -16.12 21.62
CA PHE A 288 26.69 -16.12 20.77
C PHE A 288 26.13 -14.70 20.55
N GLU A 289 26.14 -13.87 21.60
CA GLU A 289 25.77 -12.45 21.51
C GLU A 289 26.73 -11.66 20.61
N GLU A 290 28.03 -11.91 20.70
CA GLU A 290 29.04 -11.33 19.79
C GLU A 290 28.82 -11.76 18.35
N THR A 291 28.45 -13.02 18.11
CA THR A 291 28.09 -13.52 16.77
C THR A 291 26.89 -12.76 16.20
N LEU A 292 25.85 -12.57 16.99
CA LEU A 292 24.67 -11.79 16.60
C LEU A 292 25.00 -10.31 16.38
N ARG A 293 25.99 -9.76 17.10
CA ARG A 293 26.46 -8.38 16.91
C ARG A 293 27.28 -8.23 15.63
N ALA A 294 28.12 -9.22 15.32
CA ALA A 294 28.98 -9.23 14.14
C ALA A 294 28.20 -9.42 12.83
N THR A 295 27.08 -10.16 12.87
CA THR A 295 26.22 -10.37 11.69
C THR A 295 25.27 -9.20 11.50
N THR A 296 25.38 -8.51 10.37
CA THR A 296 24.58 -7.31 10.04
C THR A 296 23.65 -7.50 8.84
N ILE A 297 22.46 -6.91 8.90
CA ILE A 297 21.50 -6.75 7.79
C ILE A 297 21.26 -5.25 7.64
N ASP A 298 21.48 -4.69 6.44
CA ASP A 298 21.12 -3.29 6.11
C ASP A 298 21.57 -2.27 7.17
N ASN A 299 22.81 -2.44 7.66
CA ASN A 299 23.48 -1.65 8.71
C ASN A 299 22.99 -1.85 10.16
N LEU A 300 22.01 -2.73 10.40
CA LEU A 300 21.57 -3.14 11.73
C LEU A 300 22.16 -4.51 12.09
N SER A 301 22.59 -4.67 13.34
CA SER A 301 23.05 -5.99 13.83
C SER A 301 21.85 -6.89 14.12
N LEU A 302 21.98 -8.20 13.89
CA LEU A 302 20.96 -9.18 14.27
C LEU A 302 20.64 -9.11 15.77
N LEU A 303 21.64 -8.78 16.60
CA LEU A 303 21.46 -8.54 18.02
C LEU A 303 20.52 -7.36 18.29
N SER A 304 20.77 -6.21 17.66
CA SER A 304 19.93 -5.01 17.85
C SER A 304 18.47 -5.27 17.46
N GLU A 305 18.28 -6.02 16.38
CA GLU A 305 16.94 -6.41 15.94
C GLU A 305 16.28 -7.35 16.96
N TYR A 306 16.97 -8.39 17.42
CA TYR A 306 16.43 -9.30 18.44
C TYR A 306 16.06 -8.55 19.74
N LEU A 307 16.95 -7.68 20.23
CA LEU A 307 16.74 -6.93 21.46
C LEU A 307 15.58 -5.92 21.37
N SER A 308 15.27 -5.39 20.17
CA SER A 308 14.10 -4.53 19.97
C SER A 308 12.77 -5.20 20.34
N HIS A 309 12.72 -6.53 20.28
CA HIS A 309 11.55 -7.34 20.65
C HIS A 309 11.60 -7.82 22.12
N LYS A 310 12.61 -7.41 22.89
CA LYS A 310 12.86 -7.88 24.26
C LYS A 310 12.97 -6.71 25.23
N LYS A 311 12.79 -7.03 26.51
CA LYS A 311 12.89 -6.05 27.62
C LYS A 311 14.31 -5.95 28.21
N TYR A 312 15.26 -6.68 27.65
CA TYR A 312 16.61 -6.83 28.18
C TYR A 312 17.59 -6.15 27.23
N ASN A 313 18.71 -5.65 27.76
CA ASN A 313 19.70 -4.92 26.97
C ASN A 313 20.80 -5.83 26.41
N SER A 314 20.90 -7.07 26.90
CA SER A 314 21.82 -8.09 26.40
C SER A 314 21.28 -9.50 26.65
N LEU A 315 21.84 -10.50 25.97
CA LEU A 315 21.50 -11.91 26.19
C LEU A 315 22.05 -12.39 27.53
N THR A 316 23.24 -11.91 27.91
CA THR A 316 23.85 -12.19 29.20
C THR A 316 23.01 -11.63 30.37
N GLU A 317 22.44 -10.43 30.24
CA GLU A 317 21.51 -9.88 31.24
C GLU A 317 20.27 -10.76 31.38
N LEU A 318 19.65 -11.15 30.26
CA LEU A 318 18.50 -12.05 30.26
C LEU A 318 18.82 -13.37 30.98
N PHE A 319 19.99 -13.95 30.70
CA PHE A 319 20.45 -15.20 31.31
C PHE A 319 20.55 -15.09 32.83
N TRP A 320 21.31 -14.11 33.34
CA TRP A 320 21.53 -13.96 34.79
C TRP A 320 20.29 -13.53 35.55
N VAL A 321 19.49 -12.61 35.01
CA VAL A 321 18.24 -12.17 35.65
C VAL A 321 17.28 -13.35 35.87
N ARG A 322 17.16 -14.26 34.90
CA ARG A 322 16.28 -15.43 35.04
C ARG A 322 16.83 -16.47 36.02
N ILE A 323 18.12 -16.78 35.94
CA ILE A 323 18.76 -17.73 36.87
C ILE A 323 18.68 -17.22 38.30
N ALA A 324 19.11 -15.98 38.54
CA ALA A 324 19.11 -15.36 39.86
C ALA A 324 17.70 -15.35 40.46
N LYS A 325 16.69 -14.96 39.68
CA LYS A 325 15.29 -14.92 40.16
C LYS A 325 14.77 -16.32 40.53
N SER A 326 15.02 -17.33 39.70
CA SER A 326 14.54 -18.70 39.98
C SER A 326 15.28 -19.31 41.16
N PHE A 327 16.61 -19.14 41.20
CA PHE A 327 17.43 -19.64 42.29
C PHE A 327 17.11 -18.97 43.62
N LYS A 328 16.93 -17.64 43.64
CA LYS A 328 16.50 -16.89 44.83
C LYS A 328 15.26 -17.50 45.46
N ARG A 329 14.22 -17.72 44.64
CA ARG A 329 12.97 -18.33 45.08
C ARG A 329 13.20 -19.71 45.70
N ASP A 330 13.93 -20.58 45.01
CA ASP A 330 14.17 -21.95 45.48
C ASP A 330 15.05 -21.97 46.75
N PHE A 331 16.03 -21.06 46.82
CA PHE A 331 16.95 -20.86 47.94
C PHE A 331 16.21 -20.37 49.19
N GLU A 332 15.41 -19.30 49.06
CA GLU A 332 14.61 -18.73 50.15
C GLU A 332 13.59 -19.73 50.70
N ILE A 333 12.91 -20.50 49.82
CA ILE A 333 11.99 -21.55 50.25
C ILE A 333 12.72 -22.60 51.11
N SER A 334 13.89 -23.05 50.68
CA SER A 334 14.68 -24.05 51.40
C SER A 334 15.24 -23.51 52.72
N TYR A 335 15.69 -22.26 52.73
CA TYR A 335 16.22 -21.57 53.89
C TYR A 335 15.13 -21.35 54.97
N ASN A 336 13.98 -20.78 54.57
CA ASN A 336 12.88 -20.45 55.47
C ASN A 336 12.20 -21.67 56.08
N ARG A 337 12.28 -22.85 55.44
CA ARG A 337 11.80 -24.11 56.02
C ARG A 337 12.54 -24.50 57.31
N GLY A 338 13.73 -23.95 57.58
CA GLY A 338 14.46 -24.14 58.84
C GLY A 338 14.96 -25.57 59.12
N GLY A 339 14.80 -26.48 58.15
CA GLY A 339 15.25 -27.87 58.25
C GLY A 339 16.78 -28.03 58.15
N PRO A 340 17.30 -29.27 58.11
CA PRO A 340 18.74 -29.55 58.02
C PRO A 340 19.42 -28.84 56.84
N VAL A 341 18.74 -28.75 55.69
CA VAL A 341 19.23 -28.06 54.50
C VAL A 341 19.36 -26.55 54.75
N GLY A 342 18.31 -25.89 55.27
CA GLY A 342 18.36 -24.45 55.59
C GLY A 342 19.45 -24.09 56.60
N LYS A 343 19.65 -24.91 57.63
CA LYS A 343 20.76 -24.74 58.60
C LYS A 343 22.13 -24.91 57.93
N SER A 344 22.27 -25.86 57.00
CA SER A 344 23.49 -26.05 56.21
C SER A 344 23.77 -24.85 55.29
N LEU A 345 22.75 -24.23 54.69
CA LEU A 345 22.90 -23.00 53.91
C LEU A 345 23.40 -21.84 54.78
N ALA A 346 22.86 -21.69 56.00
CA ALA A 346 23.30 -20.66 56.94
C ALA A 346 24.76 -20.87 57.39
N SER A 347 25.14 -22.10 57.74
CA SER A 347 26.50 -22.41 58.20
C SER A 347 27.57 -22.29 57.11
N ASN A 348 27.19 -22.46 55.84
CA ASN A 348 28.08 -22.31 54.69
C ASN A 348 27.97 -20.95 53.99
N SER A 349 27.32 -19.95 54.62
CA SER A 349 27.05 -18.62 54.02
C SER A 349 28.31 -17.89 53.53
N SER A 350 29.41 -17.96 54.29
CA SER A 350 30.70 -17.38 53.91
C SER A 350 31.27 -18.02 52.65
N MET A 351 31.21 -19.35 52.53
CA MET A 351 31.69 -20.09 51.37
C MET A 351 30.88 -19.76 50.10
N ILE A 352 29.55 -19.69 50.21
CA ILE A 352 28.68 -19.34 49.08
C ILE A 352 29.03 -17.93 48.58
N ARG A 353 29.12 -16.95 49.50
CA ARG A 353 29.44 -15.57 49.15
C ARG A 353 30.84 -15.42 48.56
N GLN A 354 31.84 -16.04 49.17
CA GLN A 354 33.21 -16.03 48.65
C GLN A 354 33.30 -16.68 47.27
N SER A 355 32.55 -17.76 47.02
CA SER A 355 32.53 -18.41 45.71
C SER A 355 31.97 -17.50 44.62
N ILE A 356 30.93 -16.71 44.92
CA ILE A 356 30.36 -15.73 43.98
C ILE A 356 31.33 -14.58 43.73
N VAL A 357 31.94 -14.03 44.78
CA VAL A 357 32.91 -12.92 44.63
C VAL A 357 34.16 -13.38 43.88
N HIS A 358 34.74 -14.51 44.27
CA HIS A 358 35.94 -15.07 43.62
C HIS A 358 35.68 -15.45 42.16
N ALA A 359 34.47 -15.89 41.83
CA ALA A 359 34.04 -16.12 40.46
C ALA A 359 34.01 -14.82 39.62
N GLY A 360 33.64 -13.69 40.22
CA GLY A 360 33.68 -12.38 39.58
C GLY A 360 35.09 -11.84 39.42
N ASP A 361 35.92 -11.94 40.46
CA ASP A 361 37.32 -11.46 40.44
C ASP A 361 38.21 -12.25 39.47
N GLY A 362 37.86 -13.51 39.20
CA GLY A 362 38.53 -14.37 38.22
C GLY A 362 38.23 -14.03 36.76
N GLN A 363 37.34 -13.08 36.48
CA GLN A 363 37.08 -12.56 35.15
C GLN A 363 37.94 -11.30 34.91
N GLY A 364 38.72 -11.28 33.82
CA GLY A 364 39.59 -10.14 33.49
C GLY A 364 38.79 -8.84 33.41
N VAL A 365 39.43 -7.71 33.73
CA VAL A 365 38.83 -6.37 33.72
C VAL A 365 38.21 -6.09 32.34
N GLY A 366 36.88 -6.23 32.22
CA GLY A 366 36.13 -6.04 30.96
C GLY A 366 35.25 -7.20 30.53
N ASP A 367 35.41 -8.41 31.09
CA ASP A 367 34.54 -9.55 30.82
C ASP A 367 33.19 -9.35 31.56
N ARG A 368 32.18 -8.87 30.84
CA ARG A 368 30.81 -8.65 31.37
C ARG A 368 29.99 -9.95 31.39
N SER A 369 30.61 -11.12 31.24
CA SER A 369 29.88 -12.39 31.16
C SER A 369 29.29 -12.86 32.49
N PHE A 370 29.77 -12.37 33.64
CA PHE A 370 29.23 -12.70 34.97
C PHE A 370 28.64 -11.47 35.69
N ASP A 371 27.36 -11.55 36.05
CA ASP A 371 26.68 -10.51 36.83
C ASP A 371 26.69 -10.87 38.33
N VAL A 372 27.79 -10.46 38.99
CA VAL A 372 28.04 -10.68 40.42
C VAL A 372 26.89 -10.14 41.27
N ASP A 373 26.40 -8.95 40.96
CA ASP A 373 25.38 -8.26 41.76
C ASP A 373 24.04 -9.00 41.74
N LYS A 374 23.60 -9.50 40.57
CA LYS A 374 22.38 -10.31 40.47
C LYS A 374 22.50 -11.63 41.22
N MET A 375 23.66 -12.27 41.17
CA MET A 375 23.90 -13.51 41.91
C MET A 375 24.00 -13.28 43.41
N LEU A 376 24.57 -12.17 43.87
CA LEU A 376 24.58 -11.79 45.29
C LEU A 376 23.16 -11.44 45.79
N ASP A 377 22.34 -10.75 45.00
CA ASP A 377 20.93 -10.49 45.36
C ASP A 377 20.13 -11.80 45.52
N SER A 378 20.47 -12.84 44.75
CA SER A 378 19.81 -14.14 44.84
C SER A 378 20.00 -14.85 46.18
N ILE A 379 21.02 -14.47 46.96
CA ILE A 379 21.33 -15.04 48.28
C ILE A 379 21.22 -14.00 49.40
N SER A 380 20.58 -12.85 49.15
CA SER A 380 20.47 -11.73 50.09
C SER A 380 19.83 -12.09 51.45
N ILE A 381 19.06 -13.16 51.54
CA ILE A 381 18.51 -13.65 52.82
C ILE A 381 19.61 -14.02 53.84
N LEU A 382 20.81 -14.37 53.38
CA LEU A 382 21.95 -14.71 54.24
C LEU A 382 22.54 -13.48 54.95
N SER A 383 22.45 -12.28 54.35
CA SER A 383 22.97 -11.04 54.97
C SER A 383 21.95 -10.37 55.89
N ALA A 384 20.65 -10.62 55.68
CA ALA A 384 19.59 -10.04 56.50
C ALA A 384 19.60 -10.54 57.97
N GLN A 385 20.08 -11.76 58.24
CA GLN A 385 20.09 -12.36 59.58
C GLN A 385 21.45 -12.34 60.30
N SER A 386 22.55 -11.97 59.65
CA SER A 386 23.84 -11.76 60.34
C SER A 386 23.88 -10.48 61.19
N SER A 387 22.78 -9.73 61.23
CA SER A 387 22.61 -8.48 61.99
C SER A 387 21.66 -8.59 63.19
N LYS A 388 21.25 -9.82 63.55
CA LYS A 388 20.45 -10.11 64.76
C LYS A 388 21.20 -10.98 65.74
#